data_AF-A0A3A9JG20-F1
#
_entry.id   AF-A0A3A9JG20-F1
#
_cell.length_a   1.000
_cell.length_b   1.000
_cell.length_c   1.000
_cell.angle_alpha   90.00
_cell.angle_beta   90.00
_cell.angle_gamma   90.00
#
_symmetry.space_group_name_H-M   'P 1'
#
loop_
_entity.id
_entity.type
_entity.pdbx_description
1 polymer ?
#
loop_
_entity_poly.entity_id
_entity_poly.type
_entity_poly.pdbx_seq_one_letter_code
_entity_poly.pdbx_strand_id
1 'polypeptide(L)'
;MLGLTLLLNKAATALDQLCLTRISRDIGILTPEYLDPSLILSAEGPPATAEAMLRATLSQVAARLQVAGAAVSVRAILNGHEAGRRQTALLALAGTTPWQATGQLPGGGQIHCRPAADGQVYLLAGAPTAGAVHAPHAMRGYEERLWLLPASHPCAEGQALPSEPAAWISGAGLDSLSLDAALRDLMLRLADAGEATLLAAIPAPPQEALLAPEPVEALPRAPAVAA
;
A
#
# COMPACT_ATOMS: atom_id res chain seq x y z
N MET A 1 20.24 -8.64 0.68
CA MET A 1 19.81 -7.48 -0.12
C MET A 1 19.30 -7.87 -1.51
N LEU A 2 20.11 -8.53 -2.36
CA LEU A 2 19.72 -8.98 -3.71
C LEU A 2 18.33 -9.63 -3.82
N GLY A 3 17.99 -10.55 -2.91
CA GLY A 3 16.68 -11.22 -2.92
C GLY A 3 15.49 -10.28 -2.71
N LEU A 4 15.66 -9.21 -1.91
CA LEU A 4 14.58 -8.29 -1.60
C LEU A 4 14.40 -7.24 -2.71
N THR A 5 15.49 -6.81 -3.35
CA THR A 5 15.43 -5.99 -4.57
C THR A 5 14.68 -6.72 -5.68
N LEU A 6 14.93 -8.02 -5.89
CA LEU A 6 14.19 -8.82 -6.87
C LEU A 6 12.69 -8.93 -6.53
N LEU A 7 12.35 -9.08 -5.25
CA LEU A 7 10.95 -9.09 -4.80
C LEU A 7 10.25 -7.76 -5.08
N LEU A 8 10.91 -6.63 -4.78
CA LEU A 8 10.35 -5.30 -5.02
C LEU A 8 10.18 -5.01 -6.52
N ASN A 9 11.15 -5.38 -7.35
CA ASN A 9 11.00 -5.27 -8.82
C ASN A 9 9.85 -6.11 -9.35
N LYS A 10 9.68 -7.33 -8.82
CA LYS A 10 8.55 -8.21 -9.16
C LYS A 10 7.22 -7.59 -8.74
N ALA A 11 7.15 -7.00 -7.55
CA ALA A 11 5.95 -6.31 -7.07
C ALA A 11 5.62 -5.09 -7.92
N ALA A 12 6.60 -4.22 -8.21
CA ALA A 12 6.41 -3.05 -9.04
C ALA A 12 5.87 -3.43 -10.43
N THR A 13 6.48 -4.43 -11.07
CA THR A 13 6.02 -4.94 -12.38
C THR A 13 4.59 -5.48 -12.31
N ALA A 14 4.27 -6.26 -11.26
CA ALA A 14 2.94 -6.83 -11.11
C ALA A 14 1.86 -5.78 -10.81
N LEU A 15 2.20 -4.73 -10.03
CA LEU A 15 1.32 -3.58 -9.79
C LEU A 15 1.03 -2.81 -11.08
N ASP A 16 2.06 -2.54 -11.89
CA ASP A 16 1.89 -1.85 -13.17
C ASP A 16 1.03 -2.67 -14.14
N GLN A 17 1.29 -3.97 -14.25
CA GLN A 17 0.48 -4.86 -15.09
C GLN A 17 -0.98 -4.97 -14.62
N LEU A 18 -1.20 -4.98 -13.30
CA LEU A 18 -2.54 -5.00 -12.72
C LEU A 18 -3.28 -3.69 -13.05
N CYS A 19 -2.61 -2.54 -12.89
CA CYS A 19 -3.15 -1.23 -13.25
C CYS A 19 -3.54 -1.18 -14.73
N LEU A 20 -2.64 -1.59 -15.64
CA LEU A 20 -2.90 -1.63 -17.09
C LEU A 20 -4.07 -2.56 -17.46
N THR A 21 -4.16 -3.73 -16.81
CA THR A 21 -5.25 -4.69 -17.04
C THR A 21 -6.61 -4.13 -16.62
N ARG A 22 -6.63 -3.29 -15.58
CA ARG A 22 -7.86 -2.68 -15.08
C ARG A 22 -8.28 -1.48 -15.93
N ILE A 23 -7.33 -0.64 -16.34
CA ILE A 23 -7.58 0.47 -17.27
C ILE A 23 -8.18 -0.04 -18.58
N SER A 24 -7.70 -1.17 -19.11
CA SER A 24 -8.19 -1.72 -20.38
C SER A 24 -9.57 -2.37 -20.30
N ARG A 25 -10.11 -2.58 -19.09
CA ARG A 25 -11.41 -3.27 -18.88
C ARG A 25 -12.62 -2.33 -18.99
N ASP A 26 -12.40 -1.02 -19.15
CA ASP A 26 -13.41 0.00 -19.50
C ASP A 26 -14.74 -0.13 -18.74
N ILE A 27 -14.67 -0.12 -17.39
CA ILE A 27 -15.86 -0.33 -16.53
C ILE A 27 -16.47 0.99 -16.03
N GLY A 28 -15.93 2.14 -16.45
CA GLY A 28 -16.39 3.45 -15.97
C GLY A 28 -16.18 3.69 -14.47
N ILE A 29 -15.64 2.72 -13.71
CA ILE A 29 -15.28 2.83 -12.29
C ILE A 29 -13.86 3.38 -12.19
N LEU A 30 -13.72 4.61 -11.69
CA LEU A 30 -12.44 5.14 -11.24
C LEU A 30 -12.11 4.51 -9.89
N THR A 31 -11.53 3.31 -9.92
CA THR A 31 -10.93 2.73 -8.73
C THR A 31 -9.53 3.32 -8.52
N PRO A 32 -9.01 3.32 -7.28
CA PRO A 32 -7.61 3.60 -6.99
C PRO A 32 -6.68 2.82 -7.94
N GLU A 33 -5.73 3.53 -8.56
CA GLU A 33 -4.75 3.00 -9.53
C GLU A 33 -3.97 1.81 -8.94
N TYR A 34 -3.64 1.95 -7.66
CA TYR A 34 -3.12 0.88 -6.83
C TYR A 34 -4.18 0.54 -5.81
N LEU A 35 -4.57 -0.73 -5.78
CA LEU A 35 -5.50 -1.27 -4.80
C LEU A 35 -4.74 -2.30 -3.98
N ASP A 36 -5.12 -2.46 -2.72
CA ASP A 36 -4.66 -3.57 -1.90
C ASP A 36 -4.89 -4.88 -2.69
N PRO A 37 -3.83 -5.64 -3.04
CA PRO A 37 -3.97 -6.82 -3.89
C PRO A 37 -4.84 -7.90 -3.26
N SER A 38 -5.04 -7.83 -1.94
CA SER A 38 -5.89 -8.75 -1.21
C SER A 38 -7.37 -8.35 -1.20
N LEU A 39 -7.71 -7.14 -1.67
CA LEU A 39 -9.08 -6.69 -1.80
C LEU A 39 -9.56 -6.90 -3.24
N ILE A 40 -10.65 -7.65 -3.38
CA ILE A 40 -11.33 -7.88 -4.67
C ILE A 40 -12.71 -7.26 -4.54
N LEU A 41 -12.99 -6.23 -5.32
CA LEU A 41 -14.29 -5.56 -5.29
C LEU A 41 -15.27 -6.26 -6.23
N SER A 42 -16.48 -6.55 -5.76
CA SER A 42 -17.57 -7.10 -6.59
C SER A 42 -17.81 -6.31 -7.87
N ALA A 43 -17.61 -4.99 -7.81
CA ALA A 43 -17.82 -4.08 -8.92
C ALA A 43 -16.82 -4.30 -10.08
N GLU A 44 -15.69 -4.97 -9.83
CA GLU A 44 -14.70 -5.33 -10.86
C GLU A 44 -15.15 -6.55 -11.69
N GLY A 45 -16.19 -7.26 -11.24
CA GLY A 45 -16.58 -8.55 -11.79
C GLY A 45 -15.54 -9.65 -11.51
N PRO A 46 -15.73 -10.87 -12.04
CA PRO A 46 -14.76 -11.93 -11.87
C PRO A 46 -13.42 -11.51 -12.51
N PRO A 47 -12.27 -11.69 -11.83
CA PRO A 47 -10.98 -11.35 -12.40
C PRO A 47 -10.69 -12.26 -13.60
N ALA A 48 -10.15 -11.69 -14.67
CA ALA A 48 -9.58 -12.50 -15.74
C ALA A 48 -8.42 -13.35 -15.18
N THR A 49 -8.14 -14.50 -15.80
CA THR A 49 -7.07 -15.42 -15.34
C THR A 49 -5.73 -14.69 -15.13
N ALA A 50 -5.38 -13.76 -16.02
CA ALA A 50 -4.16 -12.96 -15.88
C ALA A 50 -4.18 -12.04 -14.64
N GLU A 51 -5.31 -11.38 -14.35
CA GLU A 51 -5.47 -10.53 -13.18
C GLU A 51 -5.36 -11.33 -11.88
N ALA A 52 -6.01 -12.50 -11.83
CA ALA A 52 -5.92 -13.41 -10.69
C ALA A 52 -4.47 -13.85 -10.44
N MET A 53 -3.68 -14.12 -11.49
CA MET A 53 -2.26 -14.46 -11.37
C MET A 53 -1.41 -13.31 -10.84
N LEU A 54 -1.70 -12.07 -11.26
CA LEU A 54 -1.00 -10.87 -10.78
C LEU A 54 -1.29 -10.63 -9.29
N ARG A 55 -2.55 -10.72 -8.87
CA ARG A 55 -2.94 -10.61 -7.47
C ARG A 55 -2.31 -11.71 -6.61
N ALA A 56 -2.32 -12.95 -7.08
CA ALA A 56 -1.63 -14.06 -6.39
C ALA A 56 -0.12 -13.81 -6.25
N THR A 57 0.51 -13.22 -7.27
CA THR A 57 1.92 -12.84 -7.22
C THR A 57 2.17 -11.77 -6.16
N LEU A 58 1.33 -10.73 -6.10
CA LEU A 58 1.45 -9.67 -5.11
C LEU A 58 1.24 -10.19 -3.68
N SER A 59 0.26 -11.08 -3.46
CA SER A 59 0.04 -11.74 -2.17
C SER A 59 1.26 -12.57 -1.73
N GLN A 60 1.90 -13.28 -2.66
CA GLN A 60 3.15 -14.01 -2.36
C GLN A 60 4.29 -13.06 -2.00
N VAL A 61 4.41 -11.91 -2.67
CA VAL A 61 5.44 -10.91 -2.33
C VAL A 61 5.15 -10.30 -0.96
N ALA A 62 3.90 -9.93 -0.65
CA ALA A 62 3.49 -9.42 0.65
C ALA A 62 3.89 -10.37 1.78
N ALA A 63 3.56 -11.66 1.65
CA ALA A 63 3.94 -12.68 2.63
C ALA A 63 5.47 -12.75 2.82
N ARG A 64 6.26 -12.66 1.74
CA ARG A 64 7.72 -12.67 1.83
C ARG A 64 8.29 -11.39 2.47
N LEU A 65 7.70 -10.23 2.22
CA LEU A 65 8.08 -8.97 2.87
C LEU A 65 7.79 -9.03 4.38
N GLN A 66 6.69 -9.64 4.78
CA GLN A 66 6.37 -9.85 6.20
C GLN A 66 7.37 -10.78 6.88
N VAL A 67 7.75 -11.89 6.24
CA VAL A 67 8.81 -12.78 6.74
C VAL A 67 10.17 -12.07 6.84
N ALA A 68 10.48 -11.18 5.89
CA ALA A 68 11.70 -10.38 5.93
C ALA A 68 11.69 -9.32 7.06
N GLY A 69 10.51 -8.98 7.59
CA GLY A 69 10.32 -7.98 8.63
C GLY A 69 10.00 -6.59 8.09
N ALA A 70 9.19 -5.84 8.84
CA ALA A 70 8.70 -4.52 8.46
C ALA A 70 9.86 -3.52 8.26
N ALA A 71 10.81 -3.45 9.20
CA ALA A 71 11.94 -2.52 9.15
C ALA A 71 12.82 -2.72 7.91
N VAL A 72 13.15 -3.99 7.60
CA VAL A 72 13.99 -4.35 6.45
C VAL A 72 13.28 -4.02 5.14
N SER A 73 11.98 -4.33 5.06
CA SER A 73 11.16 -4.07 3.88
C SER A 73 11.00 -2.57 3.62
N VAL A 74 10.66 -1.79 4.65
CA VAL A 74 10.49 -0.34 4.55
C VAL A 74 11.79 0.33 4.11
N ARG A 75 12.92 -0.02 4.73
CA ARG A 75 14.22 0.49 4.29
C ARG A 75 14.43 0.25 2.80
N ALA A 76 14.24 -0.97 2.34
CA ALA A 76 14.53 -1.30 0.96
C ALA A 76 13.60 -0.59 -0.04
N ILE A 77 12.35 -0.35 0.35
CA ILE A 77 11.40 0.43 -0.44
C ILE A 77 11.81 1.92 -0.48
N LEU A 78 12.20 2.49 0.67
CA LEU A 78 12.64 3.88 0.77
C LEU A 78 13.98 4.14 0.10
N ASN A 79 14.88 3.15 0.08
CA ASN A 79 16.16 3.21 -0.63
C ASN A 79 16.01 2.95 -2.14
N GLY A 80 14.83 2.51 -2.59
CA GLY A 80 14.54 2.34 -4.01
C GLY A 80 14.37 3.69 -4.72
N HIS A 81 14.26 3.63 -6.05
CA HIS A 81 14.02 4.82 -6.89
C HIS A 81 12.54 5.10 -7.15
N GLU A 82 11.63 4.35 -6.52
CA GLU A 82 10.20 4.55 -6.68
C GLU A 82 9.74 5.77 -5.86
N ALA A 83 8.93 6.63 -6.48
CA ALA A 83 8.42 7.84 -5.85
C ALA A 83 6.88 7.89 -5.86
N GLY A 84 6.31 8.68 -4.95
CA GLY A 84 4.88 8.96 -4.90
C GLY A 84 4.03 7.71 -4.66
N ARG A 85 2.92 7.59 -5.39
CA ARG A 85 1.88 6.56 -5.17
C ARG A 85 2.39 5.13 -5.25
N ARG A 86 3.37 4.87 -6.12
CA ARG A 86 3.95 3.54 -6.25
C ARG A 86 4.76 3.15 -5.01
N GLN A 87 5.52 4.09 -4.44
CA GLN A 87 6.22 3.86 -3.18
C GLN A 87 5.22 3.57 -2.06
N THR A 88 4.12 4.33 -1.98
CA THR A 88 3.02 4.10 -1.04
C THR A 88 2.41 2.71 -1.21
N ALA A 89 2.15 2.27 -2.44
CA ALA A 89 1.61 0.94 -2.71
C ALA A 89 2.57 -0.19 -2.28
N LEU A 90 3.87 -0.03 -2.50
CA LEU A 90 4.88 -0.98 -2.05
C LEU A 90 4.97 -1.03 -0.51
N LEU A 91 4.88 0.12 0.17
CA LEU A 91 4.82 0.18 1.63
C LEU A 91 3.55 -0.53 2.14
N ALA A 92 2.39 -0.21 1.57
CA ALA A 92 1.12 -0.86 1.93
C ALA A 92 1.19 -2.38 1.73
N LEU A 93 1.84 -2.86 0.66
CA LEU A 93 2.05 -4.28 0.41
C LEU A 93 2.78 -4.99 1.57
N ALA A 94 3.74 -4.32 2.20
CA ALA A 94 4.47 -4.88 3.35
C ALA A 94 3.59 -4.98 4.61
N GLY A 95 2.59 -4.12 4.75
CA GLY A 95 1.62 -4.14 5.86
C GLY A 95 0.37 -4.98 5.61
N THR A 96 0.08 -5.33 4.36
CA THR A 96 -1.18 -5.94 3.93
C THR A 96 -1.43 -7.33 4.52
N THR A 97 -2.60 -7.53 5.11
CA THR A 97 -3.17 -8.85 5.44
C THR A 97 -4.41 -9.09 4.57
N PRO A 98 -4.74 -10.37 4.27
CA PRO A 98 -5.80 -10.65 3.33
C PRO A 98 -7.17 -10.25 3.85
N TRP A 99 -7.92 -9.53 3.02
CA TRP A 99 -9.34 -9.29 3.24
C TRP A 99 -10.16 -10.55 3.01
N GLN A 100 -11.18 -10.74 3.85
CA GLN A 100 -12.18 -11.79 3.69
C GLN A 100 -13.51 -11.12 3.34
N ALA A 101 -14.12 -11.52 2.23
CA ALA A 101 -15.47 -11.10 1.89
C ALA A 101 -16.47 -11.84 2.77
N THR A 102 -17.29 -11.10 3.52
CA THR A 102 -18.13 -11.66 4.58
C THR A 102 -19.61 -11.27 4.49
N GLY A 103 -19.94 -10.26 3.69
CA GLY A 103 -21.32 -9.84 3.48
C GLY A 103 -21.54 -9.11 2.16
N GLN A 104 -22.81 -9.00 1.77
CA GLN A 104 -23.24 -8.17 0.64
C GLN A 104 -24.15 -7.06 1.14
N LEU A 105 -23.96 -5.86 0.60
CA LEU A 105 -24.80 -4.71 0.88
C LEU A 105 -25.97 -4.64 -0.10
N PRO A 106 -27.13 -4.14 0.31
CA PRO A 106 -28.20 -3.79 -0.61
C PRO A 106 -27.66 -2.79 -1.66
N GLY A 107 -27.92 -3.06 -2.94
CA GLY A 107 -27.42 -2.23 -4.05
C GLY A 107 -26.07 -2.67 -4.65
N GLY A 108 -25.57 -3.87 -4.31
CA GLY A 108 -24.40 -4.46 -4.98
C GLY A 108 -23.06 -4.10 -4.34
N GLY A 109 -23.05 -3.53 -3.14
CA GLY A 109 -21.84 -3.35 -2.35
C GLY A 109 -21.42 -4.62 -1.62
N GLN A 110 -20.24 -4.58 -1.00
CA GLN A 110 -19.68 -5.71 -0.25
C GLN A 110 -19.12 -5.26 1.10
N ILE A 111 -19.15 -6.20 2.04
CA ILE A 111 -18.51 -6.08 3.34
C ILE A 111 -17.31 -7.03 3.36
N HIS A 112 -16.18 -6.48 3.76
CA HIS A 112 -14.94 -7.21 3.97
C HIS A 112 -14.48 -7.03 5.40
N CYS A 113 -13.85 -8.04 5.98
CA CYS A 113 -13.14 -7.91 7.23
C CYS A 113 -11.72 -8.44 7.14
N ARG A 114 -10.84 -7.93 8.00
CA ARG A 114 -9.51 -8.49 8.22
C ARG A 114 -9.01 -8.15 9.63
N PRO A 115 -8.11 -8.97 10.22
CA PRO A 115 -7.46 -8.62 11.47
C PRO A 115 -6.51 -7.43 11.30
N ALA A 116 -6.51 -6.53 12.27
CA ALA A 116 -5.54 -5.46 12.43
C ALA A 116 -4.30 -5.95 13.20
N ALA A 117 -3.17 -5.26 13.03
CA ALA A 117 -1.92 -5.62 13.70
C ALA A 117 -1.98 -5.50 15.24
N ASP A 118 -2.85 -4.64 15.77
CA ASP A 118 -3.06 -4.40 17.21
C ASP A 118 -4.13 -5.31 17.83
N GLY A 119 -4.56 -6.37 17.13
CA GLY A 119 -5.55 -7.33 17.62
C GLY A 119 -7.01 -6.87 17.49
N GLN A 120 -7.24 -5.68 16.93
CA GLN A 120 -8.56 -5.22 16.50
C GLN A 120 -8.93 -5.83 15.15
N VAL A 121 -10.11 -5.48 14.64
CA VAL A 121 -10.62 -5.95 13.35
C VAL A 121 -10.98 -4.75 12.49
N TYR A 122 -10.46 -4.71 11.27
CA TYR A 122 -10.94 -3.80 10.25
C TYR A 122 -12.20 -4.35 9.61
N LEU A 123 -13.20 -3.51 9.49
CA LEU A 123 -14.39 -3.76 8.70
C LEU A 123 -14.46 -2.72 7.59
N LEU A 124 -14.44 -3.17 6.34
CA LEU A 124 -14.49 -2.32 5.16
C LEU A 124 -15.78 -2.59 4.40
N ALA A 125 -16.60 -1.57 4.24
CA ALA A 125 -17.80 -1.60 3.42
C ALA A 125 -17.58 -0.74 2.19
N GLY A 126 -17.82 -1.28 1.01
CA GLY A 126 -17.66 -0.54 -0.23
C GLY A 126 -18.91 -0.67 -1.09
N ALA A 127 -19.41 0.45 -1.61
CA ALA A 127 -20.62 0.47 -2.43
C ALA A 127 -20.55 1.50 -3.57
N PRO A 128 -21.21 1.21 -4.71
CA PRO A 128 -21.45 2.22 -5.75
C PRO A 128 -22.26 3.40 -5.18
N THR A 129 -21.82 4.64 -5.43
CA THR A 129 -22.52 5.84 -4.96
C THR A 129 -23.44 6.49 -5.99
N ALA A 130 -23.13 6.36 -7.29
CA ALA A 130 -24.00 6.84 -8.37
C ALA A 130 -23.65 6.20 -9.72
N GLY A 131 -24.68 5.83 -10.49
CA GLY A 131 -24.55 5.53 -11.92
C GLY A 131 -24.31 6.81 -12.72
N ALA A 132 -23.53 6.75 -13.79
CA ALA A 132 -23.36 7.89 -14.68
C ALA A 132 -24.68 8.16 -15.44
N VAL A 133 -25.17 9.40 -15.38
CA VAL A 133 -26.45 9.83 -16.00
C VAL A 133 -26.52 9.48 -17.49
N HIS A 134 -25.38 9.55 -18.18
CA HIS A 134 -25.28 9.29 -19.63
C HIS A 134 -24.77 7.89 -19.98
N ALA A 135 -24.39 7.09 -18.97
CA ALA A 135 -23.91 5.72 -19.15
C ALA A 135 -24.35 4.90 -17.93
N PRO A 136 -25.57 4.33 -17.92
CA PRO A 136 -26.13 3.60 -16.78
C PRO A 136 -25.30 2.38 -16.33
N HIS A 137 -24.43 1.89 -17.21
CA HIS A 137 -23.47 0.82 -16.96
C HIS A 137 -22.12 1.31 -16.40
N ALA A 138 -21.85 2.61 -16.44
CA ALA A 138 -20.64 3.21 -15.89
C ALA A 138 -20.92 3.72 -14.47
N MET A 139 -20.12 3.26 -13.52
CA MET A 139 -20.19 3.65 -12.11
C MET A 139 -19.30 4.87 -11.86
N ARG A 140 -19.89 6.05 -11.64
CA ARG A 140 -19.12 7.30 -11.54
C ARG A 140 -18.33 7.43 -10.22
N GLY A 141 -18.71 6.67 -9.20
CA GLY A 141 -18.08 6.72 -7.89
C GLY A 141 -18.26 5.43 -7.11
N TYR A 142 -17.25 5.13 -6.31
CA TYR A 142 -17.25 4.08 -5.31
C TYR A 142 -16.93 4.74 -3.97
N GLU A 143 -17.74 4.50 -2.95
CA GLU A 143 -17.47 4.97 -1.59
C GLU A 143 -17.04 3.80 -0.74
N GLU A 144 -15.98 4.03 0.01
CA GLU A 144 -15.47 3.10 1.00
C GLU A 144 -15.71 3.67 2.40
N ARG A 145 -16.13 2.81 3.31
CA ARG A 145 -16.27 3.11 4.73
C ARG A 145 -15.49 2.08 5.52
N LEU A 146 -14.61 2.54 6.40
CA LEU A 146 -13.75 1.70 7.21
C LEU A 146 -14.06 1.94 8.69
N TRP A 147 -14.31 0.85 9.41
CA TRP A 147 -14.37 0.82 10.86
C TRP A 147 -13.17 0.05 11.38
N LEU A 148 -12.70 0.45 12.57
CA LEU A 148 -11.79 -0.32 13.39
C LEU A 148 -12.55 -0.72 14.64
N LEU A 149 -12.76 -2.03 14.80
CA LEU A 149 -13.64 -2.60 15.80
C LEU A 149 -12.84 -3.48 16.76
N PRO A 150 -13.22 -3.55 18.05
CA PRO A 150 -12.73 -4.59 18.93
C PRO A 150 -13.05 -5.98 18.35
N ALA A 151 -12.17 -6.97 18.56
CA ALA A 151 -12.44 -8.35 18.11
C ALA A 151 -13.70 -8.98 18.72
N SER A 152 -14.16 -8.46 19.86
CA SER A 152 -15.41 -8.86 20.53
C SER A 152 -16.67 -8.19 19.97
N HIS A 153 -16.53 -7.27 19.02
CA HIS A 153 -17.66 -6.53 18.46
C HIS A 153 -18.57 -7.46 17.64
N PRO A 154 -19.91 -7.37 17.73
CA PRO A 154 -20.82 -8.26 17.01
C PRO A 154 -20.67 -8.20 15.48
N CYS A 155 -20.22 -7.07 14.95
CA CYS A 155 -19.95 -6.88 13.52
C CYS A 155 -18.52 -7.25 13.09
N ALA A 156 -17.65 -7.74 13.99
CA ALA A 156 -16.25 -8.05 13.65
C ALA A 156 -16.13 -9.13 12.57
N GLU A 157 -17.09 -10.05 12.48
CA GLU A 157 -17.14 -11.05 11.41
C GLU A 157 -17.61 -10.48 10.06
N GLY A 158 -18.05 -9.22 10.01
CA GLY A 158 -18.50 -8.54 8.80
C GLY A 158 -19.77 -9.08 8.15
N GLN A 159 -20.59 -9.78 8.92
CA GLN A 159 -21.93 -10.19 8.49
C GLN A 159 -22.94 -9.03 8.46
N ALA A 160 -22.64 -7.92 9.15
CA ALA A 160 -23.48 -6.74 9.23
C ALA A 160 -22.63 -5.47 9.42
N LEU A 161 -23.22 -4.31 9.14
CA LEU A 161 -22.59 -3.01 9.41
C LEU A 161 -22.84 -2.58 10.86
N PRO A 162 -21.87 -1.92 11.52
CA PRO A 162 -22.05 -1.30 12.82
C PRO A 162 -23.09 -0.17 12.73
N SER A 163 -23.80 0.08 13.83
CA SER A 163 -24.68 1.24 13.94
C SER A 163 -23.88 2.53 14.20
N GLU A 164 -22.66 2.38 14.73
CA GLU A 164 -21.71 3.47 14.93
C GLU A 164 -21.21 4.04 13.60
N PRO A 165 -20.89 5.35 13.55
CA PRO A 165 -20.30 5.96 12.36
C PRO A 165 -18.95 5.33 12.03
N ALA A 166 -18.65 5.26 10.73
CA ALA A 166 -17.35 4.80 10.26
C ALA A 166 -16.23 5.70 10.78
N ALA A 167 -15.11 5.08 11.15
CA ALA A 167 -13.92 5.80 11.58
C ALA A 167 -13.31 6.57 10.41
N TRP A 168 -13.39 6.01 9.21
CA TRP A 168 -12.96 6.66 7.97
C TRP A 168 -13.97 6.45 6.84
N ILE A 169 -14.09 7.47 6.00
CA ILE A 169 -14.94 7.47 4.81
C ILE A 169 -14.10 8.04 3.67
N SER A 170 -13.98 7.30 2.57
CA SER A 170 -13.38 7.79 1.33
C SER A 170 -14.50 8.11 0.34
N GLY A 171 -14.51 9.36 -0.15
CA GLY A 171 -15.42 9.79 -1.21
C GLY A 171 -14.99 9.24 -2.58
N ALA A 172 -15.60 9.74 -3.66
CA ALA A 172 -15.32 9.34 -5.06
C ALA A 172 -13.92 9.75 -5.58
N GLY A 173 -12.88 9.66 -4.74
CA GLY A 173 -11.48 9.90 -5.04
C GLY A 173 -10.71 8.61 -5.36
N LEU A 174 -9.40 8.77 -5.59
CA LEU A 174 -8.47 7.67 -5.90
C LEU A 174 -7.85 7.03 -4.65
N ASP A 175 -8.32 7.40 -3.46
CA ASP A 175 -7.74 6.97 -2.19
C ASP A 175 -8.48 5.73 -1.69
N SER A 176 -7.72 4.65 -1.43
CA SER A 176 -8.27 3.39 -0.91
C SER A 176 -8.07 3.29 0.59
N LEU A 177 -9.16 3.17 1.35
CA LEU A 177 -9.09 2.92 2.79
C LEU A 177 -8.44 1.57 3.11
N SER A 178 -8.45 0.63 2.16
CA SER A 178 -7.74 -0.65 2.30
C SER A 178 -6.22 -0.48 2.37
N LEU A 179 -5.67 0.46 1.56
CA LEU A 179 -4.26 0.80 1.59
C LEU A 179 -3.91 1.55 2.87
N ASP A 180 -4.77 2.49 3.30
CA ASP A 180 -4.57 3.23 4.55
C ASP A 180 -4.53 2.29 5.76
N ALA A 181 -5.43 1.30 5.80
CA ALA A 181 -5.40 0.26 6.81
C ALA A 181 -4.07 -0.51 6.79
N ALA A 182 -3.54 -0.86 5.61
CA ALA A 182 -2.30 -1.60 5.47
C ALA A 182 -1.07 -0.77 5.89
N LEU A 183 -1.07 0.52 5.58
CA LEU A 183 -0.04 1.45 6.05
C LEU A 183 -0.08 1.61 7.56
N ARG A 184 -1.27 1.70 8.17
CA ARG A 184 -1.41 1.70 9.63
C ARG A 184 -0.85 0.42 10.25
N ASP A 185 -1.18 -0.76 9.71
CA ASP A 185 -0.65 -2.04 10.18
C ASP A 185 0.88 -2.09 10.07
N LEU A 186 1.45 -1.54 8.99
CA LEU A 186 2.90 -1.44 8.84
C LEU A 186 3.51 -0.55 9.93
N MET A 187 2.92 0.62 10.20
CA MET A 187 3.39 1.53 11.24
C MET A 187 3.35 0.90 12.63
N LEU A 188 2.28 0.17 12.95
CA LEU A 188 2.18 -0.56 14.23
C LEU A 188 3.28 -1.61 14.36
N ARG A 189 3.51 -2.40 13.31
CA ARG A 189 4.58 -3.42 13.31
C ARG A 189 5.98 -2.80 13.42
N LEU A 190 6.19 -1.62 12.83
CA LEU A 190 7.45 -0.87 12.99
C LEU A 190 7.62 -0.40 14.43
N ALA A 191 6.55 0.09 15.07
CA ALA A 191 6.58 0.49 16.47
C ALA A 191 6.90 -0.69 17.40
N ASP A 192 6.27 -1.86 17.16
CA ASP A 192 6.48 -3.08 17.93
C ASP A 192 7.90 -3.66 17.76
N ALA A 193 8.52 -3.48 16.58
CA ALA A 193 9.89 -3.92 16.34
C ALA A 193 10.90 -3.20 17.24
N GLY A 194 10.56 -2.01 17.76
CA GLY A 194 11.38 -1.21 18.66
C GLY A 194 12.53 -0.48 17.95
N GLU A 195 12.99 0.61 18.57
CA GLU A 195 13.99 1.53 17.99
C GLU A 195 15.33 0.85 17.66
N ALA A 196 15.77 -0.10 18.50
CA ALA A 196 17.03 -0.82 18.28
C ALA A 196 17.00 -1.70 17.01
N THR A 197 15.87 -2.36 16.73
CA THR A 197 15.69 -3.17 15.51
C THR A 197 15.59 -2.28 14.28
N LEU A 198 14.96 -1.11 14.42
CA LEU A 198 14.88 -0.10 13.38
C LEU A 198 16.27 0.48 13.06
N LEU A 199 17.06 0.84 14.08
CA LEU A 199 18.43 1.35 13.94
C LEU A 199 19.38 0.31 13.34
N ALA A 200 19.32 -0.96 13.77
CA ALA A 200 20.07 -2.05 13.16
C ALA A 200 19.64 -2.29 11.69
N ALA A 201 18.41 -1.93 11.37
CA ALA A 201 17.89 -1.91 10.02
C ALA A 201 18.17 -0.59 9.27
N ILE A 202 18.94 0.37 9.79
CA ILE A 202 19.45 1.53 9.03
C ILE A 202 20.90 1.23 8.63
N PRO A 203 21.30 1.29 7.34
CA PRO A 203 22.70 1.12 7.00
C PRO A 203 23.50 2.25 7.65
N ALA A 204 24.63 1.92 8.26
CA ALA A 204 25.58 2.94 8.68
C ALA A 204 25.86 3.85 7.46
N PRO A 205 25.86 5.18 7.62
CA PRO A 205 26.27 6.05 6.53
C PRO A 205 27.62 5.56 6.02
N PRO A 206 27.88 5.57 4.70
CA PRO A 206 29.16 5.14 4.16
C PRO A 206 30.27 5.90 4.90
N GLN A 207 31.08 5.18 5.67
CA GLN A 207 32.14 5.77 6.50
C GLN A 207 33.28 6.38 5.67
N GLU A 208 33.22 6.34 4.35
CA GLU A 208 34.29 6.76 3.44
C GLU A 208 34.28 8.23 3.02
N ALA A 209 33.43 9.10 3.59
CA ALA A 209 33.41 10.53 3.21
C ALA A 209 33.70 11.53 4.33
N LEU A 210 34.12 11.10 5.53
CA LEU A 210 34.37 12.02 6.65
C LEU A 210 35.81 12.10 7.17
N LEU A 211 36.78 11.50 6.48
CA LEU A 211 38.20 11.64 6.81
C LEU A 211 39.08 11.71 5.55
N ALA A 212 38.99 12.82 4.83
CA ALA A 212 40.16 13.42 4.19
C ALA A 212 39.91 14.92 4.07
N PRO A 213 40.62 15.79 4.80
CA PRO A 213 40.72 17.17 4.35
C PRO A 213 41.39 17.14 2.96
N GLU A 214 40.68 17.57 1.93
CA GLU A 214 41.26 17.91 0.64
C GLU A 214 42.53 18.76 0.91
N PRO A 215 43.70 18.38 0.40
CA PRO A 215 44.86 19.26 0.48
C PRO A 215 44.50 20.54 -0.26
N VAL A 216 44.46 21.66 0.46
CA VAL A 216 44.31 22.98 -0.13
C VAL A 216 45.46 23.15 -1.11
N GLU A 217 45.17 23.00 -2.40
CA GLU A 217 46.10 23.31 -3.47
C GLU A 217 46.44 24.79 -3.34
N ALA A 218 47.70 25.04 -2.98
CA ALA A 218 48.19 26.39 -2.76
C ALA A 218 48.02 27.20 -4.05
N LEU A 219 47.22 28.27 -3.97
CA LEU A 219 47.08 29.29 -5.00
C LEU A 219 48.44 29.63 -5.63
N PRO A 220 48.57 29.65 -6.97
CA PRO A 220 49.78 30.13 -7.60
C PRO A 220 50.00 31.59 -7.22
N ARG A 221 51.13 31.86 -6.54
CA ARG A 221 51.58 33.23 -6.26
C ARG A 221 51.77 33.95 -7.59
N ALA A 222 51.03 35.03 -7.79
CA ALA A 222 51.25 35.94 -8.91
C ALA A 222 52.69 36.50 -8.87
N PRO A 223 53.36 36.68 -10.04
CA PRO A 223 54.69 37.25 -10.07
C PRO A 223 54.66 38.71 -9.63
N ALA A 224 55.67 39.09 -8.82
CA ALA A 224 55.89 40.44 -8.38
C ALA A 224 56.11 41.37 -9.59
N VAL A 225 55.24 42.37 -9.74
CA VAL A 225 55.46 43.48 -10.66
C VAL A 225 56.49 44.40 -10.01
N ALA A 226 57.72 44.38 -10.54
CA ALA A 226 58.69 45.44 -10.30
C ALA A 226 58.28 46.70 -11.10
N ALA A 227 58.56 47.87 -10.52
CA ALA A 227 58.25 49.19 -11.05
C ALA A 227 58.66 49.42 -12.51
#